data_AF-A0A955C4M5-F1
#
_entry.id   AF-A0A955C4M5-F1
#
_cell.length_a   1.000
_cell.length_b   1.000
_cell.length_c   1.000
_cell.angle_alpha   90.00
_cell.angle_beta   90.00
_cell.angle_gamma   90.00
#
_symmetry.space_group_name_H-M   'P 1'
#
loop_
_entity.id
_entity.type
_entity.pdbx_description
1 polymer ?
#
loop_
_entity_poly.entity_id
_entity_poly.type
_entity_poly.pdbx_seq_one_letter_code
_entity_poly.pdbx_strand_id
1 'polypeptide(L)'
;MITTYALMILAAAAAVPQDQRHPDAVEVYHCALDAQSDLNYDRWPDGWQRKEGPGFPHYLKIGIHDEPTAVAGSCLRIEPDGGAAAIHSPPIQVDNRFSYVLECRVRSAGLTHDSARVTVTFYDADKNVVEEYTSDAYRNDAEWTKIHIGPFNTSSELAEMAVIGLHLEPGEREDLAGWVEFDDIWFARLPRMTLTTNSEFNVYSSPNDVRVTCHISGIVERDPEIRFELLDASSQSIDQSAQILQGEVIARKSSKVSEILSGAANTPVGYAGTAEWKPQLVQDSADNAYGFYRVRVTMRSQQGIMHERETTIAIIRPLSEGVRGGFGWSLPRGDDPLSLEALSSLLPTVGINWLKFPVWYDDVQSRRGEEIMRFAERLTLKDIELIGVLDNPPERMRAGFGDQTHMSAANIFSSDSTLWLPSLDPVMTRLSMKIRWWQLGADHDTSFVGYPKLPEKIDEIRRKLYRFGQEVHLGLPWRWLAETHPEENPPWQFLTYSATPSLTADELSVYLAG
;
A
#
# COMPACT_ATOMS: atom_id res chain seq x y z
N MET A 1 16.31 10.92 39.31
CA MET A 1 16.80 9.73 38.58
C MET A 1 15.76 8.63 38.70
N ILE A 2 14.79 8.61 37.79
CA ILE A 2 13.89 7.47 37.56
C ILE A 2 13.83 7.36 36.05
N THR A 3 14.51 6.35 35.51
CA THR A 3 14.67 6.13 34.08
C THR A 3 13.48 5.31 33.60
N THR A 4 12.57 5.92 32.85
CA THR A 4 11.40 5.25 32.26
C THR A 4 11.87 4.44 31.05
N TYR A 5 11.94 3.12 31.19
CA TYR A 5 12.17 2.23 30.06
C TYR A 5 10.90 2.16 29.22
N ALA A 6 10.97 2.66 27.97
CA ALA A 6 9.96 2.41 26.95
C ALA A 6 10.03 0.92 26.57
N LEU A 7 9.02 0.15 27.00
CA LEU A 7 8.84 -1.23 26.60
C LEU A 7 8.25 -1.24 25.17
N MET A 8 9.09 -1.43 24.15
CA MET A 8 8.61 -1.87 22.84
C MET A 8 8.17 -3.33 22.98
N ILE A 9 6.86 -3.57 22.97
CA ILE A 9 6.32 -4.92 22.84
C ILE A 9 6.26 -5.24 21.35
N LEU A 10 7.29 -5.92 20.84
CA LEU A 10 7.18 -6.65 19.58
C LEU A 10 6.11 -7.73 19.76
N ALA A 11 4.99 -7.62 19.04
CA ALA A 11 4.11 -8.74 18.81
C ALA A 11 4.86 -9.74 17.92
N ALA A 12 5.56 -10.68 18.55
CA ALA A 12 6.08 -11.84 17.86
C ALA A 12 4.89 -12.73 17.49
N ALA A 13 4.35 -12.55 16.28
CA ALA A 13 3.72 -13.67 15.59
C ALA A 13 4.77 -14.79 15.60
N ALA A 14 4.44 -15.96 16.14
CA ALA A 14 5.34 -17.10 16.09
C ALA A 14 5.64 -17.37 14.62
N ALA A 15 6.83 -16.96 14.17
CA ALA A 15 7.30 -17.26 12.83
C ALA A 15 7.33 -18.79 12.73
N VAL A 16 6.55 -19.33 11.79
CA VAL A 16 6.70 -20.72 11.38
C VAL A 16 8.18 -20.89 10.99
N PRO A 17 8.89 -21.92 11.49
CA PRO A 17 10.28 -22.16 11.11
C PRO A 17 10.40 -22.15 9.59
N GLN A 18 11.33 -21.36 9.06
CA GLN A 18 11.52 -21.08 7.63
C GLN A 18 11.69 -22.36 6.77
N ASP A 19 12.01 -23.49 7.40
CA ASP A 19 12.28 -24.78 6.76
C ASP A 19 11.05 -25.68 6.54
N GLN A 20 9.87 -25.39 7.11
CA GLN A 20 8.66 -26.20 6.89
C GLN A 20 7.60 -25.43 6.10
N ARG A 21 7.10 -26.06 5.02
CA ARG A 21 5.93 -25.58 4.26
C ARG A 21 4.74 -25.42 5.21
N HIS A 22 3.91 -24.39 4.97
CA HIS A 22 2.79 -24.08 5.85
C HIS A 22 1.82 -25.29 5.96
N PRO A 23 1.40 -25.69 7.17
CA PRO A 23 0.67 -26.95 7.39
C PRO A 23 -0.69 -27.01 6.66
N ASP A 24 -1.38 -25.87 6.54
CA ASP A 24 -2.66 -25.78 5.83
C ASP A 24 -2.53 -25.45 4.34
N ALA A 25 -1.30 -25.42 3.81
CA ALA A 25 -1.10 -25.14 2.39
C ALA A 25 -1.53 -26.32 1.54
N VAL A 26 -2.34 -26.04 0.52
CA VAL A 26 -2.70 -27.01 -0.51
C VAL A 26 -1.87 -26.69 -1.75
N GLU A 27 -1.01 -27.63 -2.14
CA GLU A 27 -0.22 -27.52 -3.35
C GLU A 27 -1.12 -27.35 -4.57
N VAL A 28 -0.86 -26.30 -5.36
CA VAL A 28 -1.53 -26.05 -6.64
C VAL A 28 -0.60 -26.29 -7.83
N TYR A 29 0.70 -26.20 -7.61
CA TYR A 29 1.74 -26.49 -8.60
C TYR A 29 3.07 -26.82 -7.91
N HIS A 30 3.78 -27.82 -8.42
CA HIS A 30 5.14 -28.16 -7.99
C HIS A 30 5.98 -28.57 -9.19
N CYS A 31 7.18 -28.03 -9.28
CA CYS A 31 8.18 -28.38 -10.27
C CYS A 31 9.51 -28.64 -9.55
N ALA A 32 9.84 -29.92 -9.38
CA ALA A 32 11.07 -30.36 -8.73
C ALA A 32 12.30 -30.24 -9.66
N LEU A 33 12.08 -29.97 -10.95
CA LEU A 33 13.12 -29.91 -12.00
C LEU A 33 13.89 -31.24 -12.16
N ASP A 34 13.20 -32.34 -11.93
CA ASP A 34 13.68 -33.72 -12.06
C ASP A 34 13.22 -34.38 -13.37
N ALA A 35 13.43 -35.69 -13.49
CA ALA A 35 13.02 -36.45 -14.67
C ALA A 35 11.50 -36.46 -14.92
N GLN A 36 10.66 -36.16 -13.92
CA GLN A 36 9.21 -36.00 -14.14
C GLN A 36 8.86 -34.63 -14.73
N SER A 37 9.75 -33.66 -14.54
CA SER A 37 9.65 -32.32 -15.08
C SER A 37 10.27 -32.19 -16.48
N ASP A 38 10.99 -33.20 -16.97
CA ASP A 38 11.67 -33.27 -18.28
C ASP A 38 11.46 -34.65 -18.92
N LEU A 39 10.22 -34.96 -19.32
CA LEU A 39 9.84 -36.27 -19.87
C LEU A 39 10.37 -36.48 -21.29
N ASN A 40 10.65 -35.38 -22.01
CA ASN A 40 11.18 -35.41 -23.36
C ASN A 40 12.73 -35.43 -23.39
N TYR A 41 13.39 -35.28 -22.23
CA TYR A 41 14.84 -35.30 -22.02
C TYR A 41 15.59 -34.22 -22.79
N ASP A 42 14.97 -33.06 -23.01
CA ASP A 42 15.59 -31.92 -23.69
C ASP A 42 16.31 -30.96 -22.73
N ARG A 43 16.34 -31.30 -21.43
CA ARG A 43 16.87 -30.46 -20.34
C ARG A 43 16.10 -29.16 -20.18
N TRP A 44 14.86 -29.11 -20.63
CA TRP A 44 13.95 -28.00 -20.43
C TRP A 44 12.74 -28.47 -19.63
N PRO A 45 12.29 -27.71 -18.62
CA PRO A 45 11.11 -28.12 -17.88
C PRO A 45 9.86 -28.09 -18.78
N ASP A 46 9.16 -29.22 -18.85
CA ASP A 46 8.03 -29.45 -19.74
C ASP A 46 6.94 -28.38 -19.56
N GLY A 47 6.56 -27.76 -20.69
CA GLY A 47 5.52 -26.73 -20.75
C GLY A 47 5.96 -25.32 -20.32
N TRP A 48 7.17 -25.14 -19.81
CA TRP A 48 7.71 -23.81 -19.52
C TRP A 48 8.07 -23.06 -20.80
N GLN A 49 7.99 -21.73 -20.75
CA GLN A 49 8.25 -20.86 -21.89
C GLN A 49 9.38 -19.88 -21.59
N ARG A 50 10.33 -19.76 -22.52
CA ARG A 50 11.37 -18.74 -22.48
C ARG A 50 10.80 -17.39 -22.94
N LYS A 51 11.16 -16.31 -22.24
CA LYS A 51 10.90 -14.96 -22.74
C LYS A 51 11.83 -14.65 -23.90
N GLU A 52 11.26 -14.14 -24.99
CA GLU A 52 12.00 -13.74 -26.18
C GLU A 52 11.76 -12.25 -26.45
N GLY A 53 12.79 -11.55 -26.96
CA GLY A 53 12.66 -10.16 -27.37
C GLY A 53 13.92 -9.33 -27.09
N PRO A 54 13.84 -8.01 -27.30
CA PRO A 54 14.94 -7.09 -26.98
C PRO A 54 15.36 -7.25 -25.51
N GLY A 55 16.67 -7.45 -25.28
CA GLY A 55 17.23 -7.69 -23.94
C GLY A 55 17.20 -9.14 -23.45
N PHE A 56 16.47 -10.04 -24.14
CA PHE A 56 16.37 -11.47 -23.81
C PHE A 56 16.96 -12.33 -24.95
N PRO A 57 18.29 -12.45 -25.05
CA PRO A 57 18.92 -13.16 -26.16
C PRO A 57 18.67 -14.67 -26.09
N HIS A 58 18.42 -15.30 -27.25
CA HIS A 58 18.23 -16.76 -27.35
C HIS A 58 19.50 -17.59 -27.09
N TYR A 59 20.69 -16.98 -27.18
CA TYR A 59 21.96 -17.69 -27.05
C TYR A 59 22.33 -18.03 -25.59
N LEU A 60 21.66 -17.45 -24.59
CA LEU A 60 21.93 -17.77 -23.18
C LEU A 60 21.67 -19.25 -22.93
N LYS A 61 22.61 -19.89 -22.22
CA LYS A 61 22.49 -21.28 -21.80
C LYS A 61 21.55 -21.36 -20.61
N ILE A 62 20.42 -21.99 -20.82
CA ILE A 62 19.41 -22.25 -19.81
C ILE A 62 19.01 -23.71 -19.93
N GLY A 63 19.01 -24.44 -18.82
CA GLY A 63 18.58 -25.83 -18.83
C GLY A 63 18.69 -26.50 -17.47
N ILE A 64 18.17 -27.72 -17.39
CA ILE A 64 18.24 -28.58 -16.22
C ILE A 64 19.60 -29.30 -16.21
N HIS A 65 20.23 -29.32 -15.04
CA HIS A 65 21.50 -29.99 -14.80
C HIS A 65 21.45 -30.79 -13.51
N ASP A 66 22.25 -31.85 -13.45
CA ASP A 66 22.44 -32.64 -12.24
C ASP A 66 23.18 -31.80 -11.20
N GLU A 67 22.60 -31.70 -10.01
CA GLU A 67 23.19 -31.01 -8.87
C GLU A 67 22.84 -31.78 -7.59
N PRO A 68 23.79 -32.56 -7.04
CA PRO A 68 23.51 -33.44 -5.91
C PRO A 68 23.04 -32.74 -4.63
N THR A 69 23.28 -31.43 -4.49
CA THR A 69 22.83 -30.65 -3.32
C THR A 69 21.42 -30.05 -3.47
N ALA A 70 20.80 -30.17 -4.65
CA ALA A 70 19.41 -29.79 -4.89
C ALA A 70 18.44 -30.81 -4.29
N VAL A 71 17.19 -30.39 -3.99
CA VAL A 71 16.16 -31.24 -3.35
C VAL A 71 15.91 -32.53 -4.13
N ALA A 72 15.81 -32.44 -5.45
CA ALA A 72 15.56 -33.58 -6.32
C ALA A 72 16.83 -34.13 -6.99
N GLY A 73 18.01 -33.62 -6.63
CA GLY A 73 19.29 -33.95 -7.27
C GLY A 73 19.53 -33.27 -8.62
N SER A 74 18.66 -32.34 -9.01
CA SER A 74 18.74 -31.55 -10.24
C SER A 74 18.19 -30.14 -10.02
N CYS A 75 18.65 -29.20 -10.84
CA CYS A 75 18.23 -27.81 -10.79
C CYS A 75 18.25 -27.18 -12.18
N LEU A 76 17.56 -26.05 -12.32
CA LEU A 76 17.59 -25.24 -13.53
C LEU A 76 18.69 -24.19 -13.39
N ARG A 77 19.60 -24.15 -14.35
CA ARG A 77 20.72 -23.21 -14.39
C ARG A 77 20.52 -22.19 -15.51
N ILE A 78 20.90 -20.94 -15.24
CA ILE A 78 20.97 -19.84 -16.20
C ILE A 78 22.38 -19.25 -16.17
N GLU A 79 23.01 -19.10 -17.35
CA GLU A 79 24.29 -18.40 -17.53
C GLU A 79 24.05 -17.06 -18.25
N PRO A 80 24.44 -15.91 -17.67
CA PRO A 80 24.01 -14.59 -18.12
C PRO A 80 24.59 -14.16 -19.47
N ASP A 81 25.83 -14.54 -19.82
CA ASP A 81 26.52 -14.23 -21.10
C ASP A 81 26.21 -12.83 -21.69
N GLY A 82 26.10 -11.80 -20.85
CA GLY A 82 25.80 -10.42 -21.29
C GLY A 82 24.32 -10.12 -21.59
N GLY A 83 23.35 -10.84 -21.03
CA GLY A 83 21.93 -10.59 -21.29
C GLY A 83 20.99 -11.05 -20.20
N ALA A 84 19.74 -10.57 -20.27
CA ALA A 84 18.70 -10.99 -19.34
C ALA A 84 18.12 -12.35 -19.73
N ALA A 85 17.70 -13.12 -18.74
CA ALA A 85 16.93 -14.34 -18.94
C ALA A 85 15.63 -14.29 -18.14
N ALA A 86 14.55 -14.77 -18.73
CA ALA A 86 13.31 -15.02 -18.00
C ALA A 86 12.66 -16.27 -18.56
N ILE A 87 12.21 -17.15 -17.67
CA ILE A 87 11.43 -18.32 -18.03
C ILE A 87 10.17 -18.38 -17.18
N HIS A 88 9.10 -18.91 -17.78
CA HIS A 88 7.77 -18.85 -17.21
C HIS A 88 7.15 -20.24 -17.14
N SER A 89 6.51 -20.56 -16.01
CA SER A 89 5.74 -21.79 -15.87
C SER A 89 4.54 -21.81 -16.83
N PRO A 90 3.94 -22.99 -17.08
CA PRO A 90 2.60 -23.06 -17.63
C PRO A 90 1.61 -22.23 -16.79
N PRO A 91 0.49 -21.74 -17.36
CA PRO A 91 -0.56 -21.07 -16.59
C PRO A 91 -1.18 -22.00 -15.54
N ILE A 92 -1.15 -21.57 -14.29
CA ILE A 92 -1.70 -22.28 -13.13
C ILE A 92 -3.06 -21.67 -12.80
N GLN A 93 -4.10 -22.49 -12.67
CA GLN A 93 -5.45 -22.02 -12.32
C GLN A 93 -5.50 -21.53 -10.87
N VAL A 94 -6.01 -20.32 -10.67
CA VAL A 94 -6.14 -19.68 -9.35
C VAL A 94 -7.53 -19.08 -9.18
N ASP A 95 -7.84 -18.69 -7.96
CA ASP A 95 -9.12 -18.14 -7.52
C ASP A 95 -8.89 -17.13 -6.40
N ASN A 96 -9.58 -15.99 -6.46
CA ASN A 96 -9.43 -14.86 -5.54
C ASN A 96 -9.87 -15.16 -4.09
N ARG A 97 -10.56 -16.28 -3.86
CA ARG A 97 -10.99 -16.73 -2.53
C ARG A 97 -9.87 -17.39 -1.71
N PHE A 98 -8.68 -17.56 -2.27
CA PHE A 98 -7.54 -18.11 -1.55
C PHE A 98 -6.41 -17.07 -1.45
N SER A 99 -5.57 -17.24 -0.44
CA SER A 99 -4.25 -16.63 -0.40
C SER A 99 -3.27 -17.58 -1.11
N TYR A 100 -2.14 -17.06 -1.57
CA TYR A 100 -1.12 -17.86 -2.26
C TYR A 100 0.26 -17.63 -1.66
N VAL A 101 1.09 -18.66 -1.75
CA VAL A 101 2.50 -18.64 -1.37
C VAL A 101 3.31 -19.33 -2.44
N LEU A 102 4.43 -18.72 -2.81
CA LEU A 102 5.45 -19.34 -3.63
C LEU A 102 6.70 -19.55 -2.79
N GLU A 103 7.23 -20.76 -2.83
CA GLU A 103 8.55 -21.09 -2.30
C GLU A 103 9.41 -21.68 -3.40
N CYS A 104 10.68 -21.31 -3.42
CA CYS A 104 11.70 -22.00 -4.20
C CYS A 104 13.05 -21.80 -3.54
N ARG A 105 14.06 -22.48 -4.02
CA ARG A 105 15.43 -22.30 -3.56
C ARG A 105 16.28 -21.78 -4.71
N VAL A 106 17.21 -20.89 -4.38
CA VAL A 106 18.10 -20.24 -5.32
C VAL A 106 19.53 -20.31 -4.79
N ARG A 107 20.49 -20.45 -5.69
CA ARG A 107 21.90 -20.15 -5.43
C ARG A 107 22.54 -19.52 -6.65
N SER A 108 23.64 -18.81 -6.46
CA SER A 108 24.37 -18.19 -7.57
C SER A 108 25.85 -18.07 -7.26
N ALA A 109 26.68 -18.07 -8.29
CA ALA A 109 28.11 -17.81 -8.13
C ALA A 109 28.65 -17.03 -9.31
N GLY A 110 29.57 -16.10 -9.02
CA GLY A 110 30.28 -15.33 -10.04
C GLY A 110 29.47 -14.18 -10.65
N LEU A 111 28.33 -13.82 -10.06
CA LEU A 111 27.53 -12.66 -10.44
C LEU A 111 27.98 -11.43 -9.64
N THR A 112 28.24 -10.32 -10.32
CA THR A 112 28.62 -9.03 -9.72
C THR A 112 27.55 -7.98 -9.95
N HIS A 113 26.98 -7.94 -11.14
CA HIS A 113 26.04 -6.92 -11.59
C HIS A 113 24.63 -7.45 -11.82
N ASP A 114 24.47 -8.72 -12.16
CA ASP A 114 23.18 -9.33 -12.41
C ASP A 114 22.54 -9.79 -11.10
N SER A 115 21.22 -9.85 -11.07
CA SER A 115 20.45 -10.40 -9.94
C SER A 115 19.38 -11.36 -10.39
N ALA A 116 19.20 -12.39 -9.58
CA ALA A 116 18.12 -13.33 -9.73
C ALA A 116 16.86 -12.82 -9.03
N ARG A 117 15.69 -13.05 -9.65
CA ARG A 117 14.38 -12.75 -9.06
C ARG A 117 13.38 -13.82 -9.41
N VAL A 118 12.36 -13.94 -8.58
CA VAL A 118 11.23 -14.82 -8.83
C VAL A 118 9.95 -14.00 -8.76
N THR A 119 9.03 -14.25 -9.69
CA THR A 119 7.74 -13.55 -9.76
C THR A 119 6.56 -14.51 -9.77
N VAL A 120 5.42 -14.02 -9.29
CA VAL A 120 4.09 -14.60 -9.54
C VAL A 120 3.24 -13.52 -10.19
N THR A 121 2.92 -13.72 -11.47
CA THR A 121 2.10 -12.78 -12.25
C THR A 121 0.70 -13.36 -12.42
N PHE A 122 -0.31 -12.62 -11.97
CA PHE A 122 -1.72 -12.97 -12.10
C PHE A 122 -2.30 -12.39 -13.38
N TYR A 123 -3.16 -13.18 -14.03
CA TYR A 123 -3.82 -12.85 -15.28
C TYR A 123 -5.33 -13.03 -15.17
N ASP A 124 -6.06 -12.22 -15.93
CA ASP A 124 -7.49 -12.39 -16.15
C ASP A 124 -7.78 -13.48 -17.20
N ALA A 125 -9.07 -13.74 -17.47
CA ALA A 125 -9.52 -14.70 -18.48
C ALA A 125 -9.01 -14.39 -19.91
N ASP A 126 -8.78 -13.10 -20.20
CA ASP A 126 -8.29 -12.60 -21.49
C ASP A 126 -6.75 -12.57 -21.57
N LYS A 127 -6.06 -13.03 -20.53
CA LYS A 127 -4.59 -13.03 -20.37
C LYS A 127 -3.96 -11.65 -20.26
N ASN A 128 -4.71 -10.65 -19.78
CA ASN A 128 -4.12 -9.39 -19.36
C ASN A 128 -3.51 -9.53 -17.97
N VAL A 129 -2.37 -8.89 -17.74
CA VAL A 129 -1.76 -8.84 -16.41
C VAL A 129 -2.66 -8.03 -15.48
N VAL A 130 -2.99 -8.63 -14.35
CA VAL A 130 -3.82 -8.04 -13.31
C VAL A 130 -2.96 -7.54 -12.16
N GLU A 131 -2.00 -8.35 -11.72
CA GLU A 131 -1.18 -8.09 -10.55
C GLU A 131 0.11 -8.91 -10.62
N GLU A 132 1.19 -8.41 -10.03
CA GLU A 132 2.48 -9.11 -9.99
C GLU A 132 3.12 -8.99 -8.61
N TYR A 133 3.64 -10.10 -8.12
CA TYR A 133 4.40 -10.20 -6.88
C TYR A 133 5.82 -10.64 -7.19
N THR A 134 6.81 -9.95 -6.62
CA THR A 134 8.23 -10.15 -6.95
C THR A 134 9.04 -10.34 -5.67
N SER A 135 9.98 -11.29 -5.69
CA SER A 135 10.94 -11.47 -4.59
C SER A 135 11.93 -10.31 -4.50
N ASP A 136 12.61 -10.19 -3.35
CA ASP A 136 13.84 -9.41 -3.29
C ASP A 136 14.86 -9.92 -4.31
N ALA A 137 15.73 -9.02 -4.76
CA ALA A 137 16.81 -9.36 -5.67
C ALA A 137 17.85 -10.24 -4.95
N TYR A 138 18.09 -11.43 -5.47
CA TYR A 138 19.09 -12.36 -4.96
C TYR A 138 20.42 -12.21 -5.70
N ARG A 139 21.53 -12.14 -4.96
CA ARG A 139 22.88 -11.96 -5.50
C ARG A 139 23.92 -12.75 -4.72
N ASN A 140 24.73 -13.51 -5.46
CA ASN A 140 26.06 -13.99 -5.09
C ASN A 140 26.16 -14.69 -3.73
N ASP A 141 25.36 -15.74 -3.56
CA ASP A 141 25.48 -16.69 -2.46
C ASP A 141 25.43 -18.12 -3.02
N ALA A 142 26.53 -18.85 -2.76
CA ALA A 142 26.79 -20.19 -3.24
C ALA A 142 26.04 -21.26 -2.43
N GLU A 143 25.56 -20.91 -1.24
CA GLU A 143 24.65 -21.75 -0.48
C GLU A 143 23.23 -21.58 -1.01
N TRP A 144 22.45 -22.65 -0.89
CA TRP A 144 21.05 -22.61 -1.28
C TRP A 144 20.25 -21.78 -0.29
N THR A 145 19.67 -20.70 -0.80
CA THR A 145 18.78 -19.84 -0.03
C THR A 145 17.34 -20.07 -0.45
N LYS A 146 16.44 -20.21 0.51
CA LYS A 146 15.00 -20.32 0.25
C LYS A 146 14.41 -18.93 -0.03
N ILE A 147 13.87 -18.73 -1.23
CA ILE A 147 12.98 -17.62 -1.56
C ILE A 147 11.56 -17.98 -1.12
N HIS A 148 10.92 -17.04 -0.44
CA HIS A 148 9.51 -17.14 -0.02
C HIS A 148 8.80 -15.87 -0.44
N ILE A 149 7.74 -15.99 -1.25
CA ILE A 149 6.85 -14.89 -1.63
C ILE A 149 5.46 -15.22 -1.06
N GLY A 150 4.97 -14.37 -0.16
CA GLY A 150 3.64 -14.48 0.44
C GLY A 150 3.63 -14.64 1.96
N PRO A 151 2.48 -15.06 2.53
CA PRO A 151 1.20 -15.25 1.84
C PRO A 151 0.66 -13.92 1.28
N PHE A 152 0.24 -13.91 0.01
CA PHE A 152 -0.38 -12.75 -0.63
C PHE A 152 -1.80 -13.05 -1.09
N ASN A 153 -2.62 -12.00 -1.18
CA ASN A 153 -4.00 -12.07 -1.67
C ASN A 153 -4.06 -11.31 -2.97
N THR A 154 -4.66 -11.89 -4.01
CA THR A 154 -4.98 -11.06 -5.17
C THR A 154 -5.98 -9.98 -4.78
N SER A 155 -5.66 -8.74 -5.14
CA SER A 155 -6.51 -7.56 -4.94
C SER A 155 -7.65 -7.48 -5.95
N SER A 156 -7.55 -8.24 -7.05
CA SER A 156 -8.52 -8.24 -8.14
C SER A 156 -9.40 -9.49 -8.12
N GLU A 157 -10.69 -9.29 -8.38
CA GLU A 157 -11.64 -10.40 -8.53
C GLU A 157 -11.55 -11.11 -9.89
N LEU A 158 -10.80 -10.53 -10.83
CA LEU A 158 -10.66 -11.03 -12.20
C LEU A 158 -9.51 -12.03 -12.35
N ALA A 159 -8.67 -12.22 -11.33
CA ALA A 159 -7.54 -13.13 -11.40
C ALA A 159 -7.99 -14.60 -11.51
N GLU A 160 -7.69 -15.24 -12.64
CA GLU A 160 -8.05 -16.64 -12.94
C GLU A 160 -6.83 -17.53 -13.20
N MET A 161 -5.70 -16.93 -13.58
CA MET A 161 -4.45 -17.65 -13.84
C MET A 161 -3.28 -16.98 -13.12
N ALA A 162 -2.30 -17.78 -12.74
CA ALA A 162 -1.00 -17.33 -12.27
C ALA A 162 0.12 -17.96 -13.11
N VAL A 163 1.20 -17.23 -13.32
CA VAL A 163 2.43 -17.70 -13.96
C VAL A 163 3.60 -17.38 -13.05
N ILE A 164 4.46 -18.38 -12.83
CA ILE A 164 5.69 -18.22 -12.05
C ILE A 164 6.79 -17.85 -13.03
N GLY A 165 7.49 -16.74 -12.77
CA GLY A 165 8.65 -16.31 -13.53
C GLY A 165 9.95 -16.53 -12.76
N LEU A 166 10.95 -17.12 -13.40
CA LEU A 166 12.33 -17.18 -12.89
C LEU A 166 13.18 -16.26 -13.77
N HIS A 167 13.82 -15.27 -13.16
CA HIS A 167 14.49 -14.18 -13.85
C HIS A 167 15.95 -14.06 -13.45
N LEU A 168 16.77 -13.69 -14.42
CA LEU A 168 18.11 -13.15 -14.25
C LEU A 168 18.14 -11.80 -14.97
N GLU A 169 18.28 -10.72 -14.20
CA GLU A 169 18.19 -9.36 -14.69
C GLU A 169 19.53 -8.65 -14.56
N PRO A 170 20.03 -8.01 -15.63
CA PRO A 170 21.21 -7.16 -15.58
C PRO A 170 21.06 -5.97 -14.64
N GLY A 171 22.15 -5.58 -14.00
CA GLY A 171 22.23 -4.33 -13.24
C GLY A 171 22.58 -3.13 -14.13
N GLU A 172 23.35 -2.18 -13.59
CA GLU A 172 23.94 -1.10 -14.42
C GLU A 172 24.91 -1.61 -15.48
N ARG A 173 25.43 -2.82 -15.28
CA ARG A 173 26.28 -3.57 -16.20
C ARG A 173 25.78 -5.01 -16.26
N GLU A 174 26.18 -5.70 -17.30
CA GLU A 174 25.85 -7.11 -17.52
C GLU A 174 27.05 -7.97 -17.09
N ASP A 175 26.76 -9.09 -16.42
CA ASP A 175 27.75 -10.13 -16.17
C ASP A 175 27.93 -11.03 -17.40
N LEU A 176 29.18 -11.28 -17.80
CA LEU A 176 29.50 -12.21 -18.90
C LEU A 176 29.71 -13.65 -18.41
N ALA A 177 29.91 -13.83 -17.11
CA ALA A 177 30.24 -15.11 -16.50
C ALA A 177 29.49 -15.28 -15.18
N GLY A 178 29.51 -16.51 -14.66
CA GLY A 178 28.75 -16.89 -13.48
C GLY A 178 27.49 -17.63 -13.85
N TRP A 179 26.66 -17.89 -12.86
CA TRP A 179 25.42 -18.63 -13.01
C TRP A 179 24.47 -18.33 -11.86
N VAL A 180 23.17 -18.54 -12.13
CA VAL A 180 22.13 -18.71 -11.10
C VAL A 180 21.47 -20.07 -11.31
N GLU A 181 21.13 -20.73 -10.21
CA GLU A 181 20.42 -21.99 -10.19
C GLU A 181 19.19 -21.92 -9.29
N PHE A 182 18.10 -22.55 -9.73
CA PHE A 182 16.84 -22.65 -9.02
C PHE A 182 16.44 -24.12 -8.84
N ASP A 183 15.92 -24.48 -7.66
CA ASP A 183 15.30 -25.78 -7.39
C ASP A 183 14.05 -25.67 -6.51
N ASP A 184 13.28 -26.78 -6.46
CA ASP A 184 12.07 -26.96 -5.66
C ASP A 184 11.01 -25.84 -5.78
N ILE A 185 10.56 -25.55 -7.01
CA ILE A 185 9.54 -24.52 -7.24
C ILE A 185 8.19 -25.05 -6.78
N TRP A 186 7.68 -24.51 -5.69
CA TRP A 186 6.44 -24.93 -5.05
C TRP A 186 5.48 -23.76 -4.88
N PHE A 187 4.30 -23.88 -5.46
CA PHE A 187 3.24 -22.89 -5.37
C PHE A 187 2.00 -23.52 -4.74
N ALA A 188 1.51 -22.87 -3.70
CA ALA A 188 0.40 -23.38 -2.92
C ALA A 188 -0.62 -22.30 -2.60
N ARG A 189 -1.85 -22.74 -2.37
CA ARG A 189 -2.92 -21.90 -1.86
C ARG A 189 -3.09 -22.13 -0.36
N LEU A 190 -3.50 -21.07 0.32
CA LEU A 190 -3.78 -21.01 1.74
C LEU A 190 -5.21 -20.50 1.95
N PRO A 191 -5.85 -20.85 3.07
CA PRO A 191 -7.11 -20.23 3.44
C PRO A 191 -6.93 -18.72 3.61
N ARG A 192 -7.92 -17.96 3.14
CA ARG A 192 -7.97 -16.51 3.24
C ARG A 192 -8.88 -16.12 4.39
N MET A 193 -8.36 -15.30 5.29
CA MET A 193 -9.13 -14.66 6.37
C MET A 193 -8.94 -13.15 6.28
N THR A 194 -10.03 -12.42 6.06
CA THR A 194 -10.05 -10.96 6.05
C THR A 194 -10.99 -10.44 7.13
N LEU A 195 -10.64 -9.27 7.67
CA LEU A 195 -11.39 -8.59 8.70
C LEU A 195 -11.76 -7.21 8.19
N THR A 196 -13.05 -6.91 8.17
CA THR A 196 -13.57 -5.60 7.79
C THR A 196 -14.47 -5.08 8.89
N THR A 197 -14.71 -3.77 8.87
CA THR A 197 -15.73 -3.14 9.69
C THR A 197 -16.76 -2.47 8.80
N ASN A 198 -17.83 -1.95 9.39
CA ASN A 198 -18.80 -1.10 8.71
C ASN A 198 -18.36 0.38 8.56
N SER A 199 -17.06 0.69 8.70
CA SER A 199 -16.49 2.03 8.55
C SER A 199 -15.19 1.98 7.73
N GLU A 200 -15.06 2.84 6.72
CA GLU A 200 -13.84 2.91 5.88
C GLU A 200 -12.61 3.40 6.65
N PHE A 201 -12.82 4.11 7.76
CA PHE A 201 -11.77 4.74 8.55
C PHE A 201 -11.75 4.25 10.01
N ASN A 202 -12.62 3.28 10.36
CA ASN A 202 -12.69 2.65 11.68
C ASN A 202 -12.86 3.62 12.87
N VAL A 203 -13.40 4.82 12.63
CA VAL A 203 -13.74 5.79 13.68
C VAL A 203 -15.25 5.85 13.85
N TYR A 204 -15.71 5.81 15.09
CA TYR A 204 -17.12 5.75 15.46
C TYR A 204 -17.44 6.81 16.52
N SER A 205 -18.62 7.44 16.42
CA SER A 205 -19.13 8.34 17.48
C SER A 205 -20.06 7.64 18.47
N SER A 206 -20.59 6.48 18.08
CA SER A 206 -21.50 5.66 18.87
C SER A 206 -20.90 4.26 19.06
N PRO A 207 -20.72 3.80 20.31
CA PRO A 207 -20.23 2.45 20.57
C PRO A 207 -21.13 1.34 20.01
N ASN A 208 -22.43 1.60 19.88
CA ASN A 208 -23.41 0.62 19.41
C ASN A 208 -23.38 0.40 17.89
N ASP A 209 -22.67 1.27 17.16
CA ASP A 209 -22.62 1.24 15.70
C ASP A 209 -21.50 0.35 15.18
N VAL A 210 -20.58 -0.07 16.07
CA VAL A 210 -19.46 -0.93 15.72
C VAL A 210 -19.97 -2.29 15.25
N ARG A 211 -19.64 -2.64 14.01
CA ARG A 211 -19.84 -3.98 13.45
C ARG A 211 -18.56 -4.45 12.81
N VAL A 212 -18.18 -5.67 13.17
CA VAL A 212 -17.00 -6.34 12.65
C VAL A 212 -17.44 -7.55 11.86
N THR A 213 -16.89 -7.70 10.67
CA THR A 213 -17.20 -8.81 9.76
C THR A 213 -15.91 -9.53 9.41
N CYS A 214 -15.86 -10.82 9.72
CA CYS A 214 -14.78 -11.70 9.30
C CYS A 214 -15.24 -12.51 8.09
N HIS A 215 -14.51 -12.41 6.98
CA HIS A 215 -14.72 -13.24 5.81
C HIS A 215 -13.64 -14.31 5.75
N ILE A 216 -14.06 -15.55 5.57
CA ILE A 216 -13.18 -16.71 5.55
C ILE A 216 -13.47 -17.50 4.29
N SER A 217 -12.43 -17.93 3.61
CA SER A 217 -12.57 -18.74 2.41
C SER A 217 -11.37 -19.65 2.22
N GLY A 218 -11.62 -20.78 1.54
CA GLY A 218 -10.57 -21.74 1.23
C GLY A 218 -10.12 -22.62 2.39
N ILE A 219 -10.95 -22.71 3.44
CA ILE A 219 -10.70 -23.58 4.59
C ILE A 219 -11.09 -25.03 4.27
N VAL A 220 -10.41 -25.99 4.89
CA VAL A 220 -10.68 -27.43 4.75
C VAL A 220 -11.83 -27.86 5.67
N GLU A 221 -11.89 -27.30 6.88
CA GLU A 221 -12.97 -27.55 7.83
C GLU A 221 -14.24 -26.80 7.42
N ARG A 222 -15.40 -27.47 7.50
CA ARG A 222 -16.68 -26.88 7.10
C ARG A 222 -17.14 -25.80 8.07
N ASP A 223 -17.16 -26.13 9.36
CA ASP A 223 -17.80 -25.32 10.38
C ASP A 223 -16.82 -25.01 11.54
N PRO A 224 -15.70 -24.29 11.28
CA PRO A 224 -14.75 -23.94 12.33
C PRO A 224 -15.33 -22.95 13.37
N GLU A 225 -14.73 -22.91 14.56
CA GLU A 225 -15.07 -21.90 15.58
C GLU A 225 -14.34 -20.59 15.27
N ILE A 226 -15.09 -19.50 15.16
CA ILE A 226 -14.57 -18.14 15.01
C ILE A 226 -14.74 -17.41 16.34
N ARG A 227 -13.62 -17.02 16.93
CA ARG A 227 -13.57 -16.23 18.17
C ARG A 227 -13.23 -14.78 17.86
N PHE A 228 -14.09 -13.86 18.27
CA PHE A 228 -13.86 -12.43 18.26
C PHE A 228 -13.49 -11.98 19.66
N GLU A 229 -12.51 -11.08 19.77
CA GLU A 229 -12.08 -10.44 21.00
C GLU A 229 -11.91 -8.95 20.77
N LEU A 230 -12.48 -8.13 21.66
CA LEU A 230 -12.25 -6.70 21.71
C LEU A 230 -11.30 -6.42 22.86
N LEU A 231 -10.14 -5.85 22.53
CA LEU A 231 -9.08 -5.51 23.46
C LEU A 231 -8.99 -3.99 23.62
N ASP A 232 -8.75 -3.51 24.83
CA ASP A 232 -8.41 -2.11 25.05
C ASP A 232 -6.97 -1.77 24.64
N ALA A 233 -6.57 -0.50 24.82
CA ALA A 233 -5.21 -0.04 24.55
C ALA A 233 -4.13 -0.74 25.43
N SER A 234 -4.51 -1.36 26.54
CA SER A 234 -3.62 -2.17 27.39
C SER A 234 -3.59 -3.66 27.00
N SER A 235 -4.30 -4.04 25.93
CA SER A 235 -4.51 -5.42 25.48
C SER A 235 -5.33 -6.28 26.44
N GLN A 236 -6.11 -5.67 27.34
CA GLN A 236 -7.06 -6.36 28.17
C GLN A 236 -8.35 -6.64 27.38
N SER A 237 -8.85 -7.87 27.45
CA SER A 237 -10.12 -8.25 26.82
C SER A 237 -11.30 -7.63 27.55
N ILE A 238 -12.11 -6.86 26.81
CA ILE A 238 -13.33 -6.18 27.29
C ILE A 238 -14.57 -6.98 26.92
N ASP A 239 -14.58 -7.54 25.72
CA ASP A 239 -15.69 -8.33 25.22
C ASP A 239 -15.19 -9.41 24.26
N GLN A 240 -15.92 -10.52 24.19
CA GLN A 240 -15.58 -11.66 23.35
C GLN A 240 -16.83 -12.41 22.89
N SER A 241 -16.76 -13.00 21.71
CA SER A 241 -17.81 -13.86 21.18
C SER A 241 -17.19 -15.04 20.45
N ALA A 242 -17.78 -16.22 20.60
CA ALA A 242 -17.42 -17.40 19.83
C ALA A 242 -18.65 -17.87 19.06
N GLN A 243 -18.48 -18.11 17.76
CA GLN A 243 -19.54 -18.59 16.89
C GLN A 243 -19.02 -19.64 15.91
N ILE A 244 -19.86 -20.62 15.58
CA ILE A 244 -19.55 -21.63 14.57
C ILE A 244 -19.86 -21.02 13.20
N LEU A 245 -18.87 -21.04 12.31
CA LEU A 245 -19.05 -20.61 10.93
C LEU A 245 -20.02 -21.57 10.22
N GLN A 246 -20.98 -21.04 9.48
CA GLN A 246 -21.81 -21.86 8.59
C GLN A 246 -21.14 -21.91 7.22
N GLY A 247 -20.32 -22.93 7.00
CA GLY A 247 -19.52 -23.05 5.77
C GLY A 247 -20.36 -23.43 4.55
N GLU A 248 -20.25 -22.62 3.51
CA GLU A 248 -20.73 -22.90 2.16
C GLU A 248 -19.63 -23.57 1.33
N VAL A 249 -20.00 -24.52 0.48
CA VAL A 249 -19.06 -25.26 -0.36
C VAL A 249 -18.51 -24.35 -1.46
N ILE A 250 -17.19 -24.23 -1.54
CA ILE A 250 -16.50 -23.66 -2.69
C ILE A 250 -16.31 -24.76 -3.74
N ALA A 251 -17.09 -24.72 -4.82
CA ALA A 251 -16.84 -25.56 -5.99
C ALA A 251 -15.75 -24.96 -6.89
N ARG A 252 -15.01 -25.84 -7.57
CA ARG A 252 -14.06 -25.44 -8.61
C ARG A 252 -14.84 -24.86 -9.78
N LYS A 253 -14.51 -23.65 -10.23
CA LYS A 253 -14.95 -23.19 -11.55
C LYS A 253 -14.20 -24.03 -12.60
N SER A 254 -14.82 -25.09 -13.12
CA SER A 254 -14.24 -25.84 -14.24
C SER A 254 -14.62 -25.14 -15.55
N SER A 255 -13.61 -24.73 -16.34
CA SER A 255 -13.78 -24.11 -17.65
C SER A 255 -13.67 -25.12 -18.81
N LYS A 256 -13.39 -26.41 -18.54
CA LYS A 256 -13.25 -27.45 -19.56
C LYS A 256 -14.51 -28.31 -19.68
N VAL A 257 -15.10 -28.34 -20.87
CA VAL A 257 -16.30 -29.14 -21.20
C VAL A 257 -16.12 -30.63 -20.85
N SER A 258 -14.92 -31.18 -20.98
CA SER A 258 -14.60 -32.57 -20.62
C SER A 258 -14.67 -32.87 -19.12
N GLU A 259 -14.39 -31.88 -18.26
CA GLU A 259 -14.45 -32.00 -16.80
C GLU A 259 -15.88 -31.80 -16.27
N ILE A 260 -16.67 -30.97 -16.95
CA ILE A 260 -18.10 -30.81 -16.68
C ILE A 260 -18.86 -32.12 -16.97
N LEU A 261 -18.51 -32.80 -18.07
CA LEU A 261 -19.14 -34.07 -18.47
C LEU A 261 -18.73 -35.27 -17.59
N SER A 262 -17.58 -35.21 -16.92
CA SER A 262 -17.08 -36.28 -16.04
C SER A 262 -17.48 -36.10 -14.56
N GLY A 263 -18.25 -35.07 -14.22
CA GLY A 263 -18.69 -34.79 -12.84
C GLY A 263 -17.61 -34.22 -11.92
N ALA A 264 -16.37 -34.04 -12.41
CA ALA A 264 -15.25 -33.48 -11.67
C ALA A 264 -15.42 -31.98 -11.36
N ALA A 265 -16.29 -31.28 -12.09
CA ALA A 265 -16.63 -29.88 -11.88
C ALA A 265 -17.23 -29.58 -10.50
N ASN A 266 -17.79 -30.58 -9.79
CA ASN A 266 -18.43 -30.41 -8.48
C ASN A 266 -17.55 -30.85 -7.29
N THR A 267 -16.26 -31.07 -7.49
CA THR A 267 -15.37 -31.46 -6.38
C THR A 267 -15.21 -30.28 -5.42
N PRO A 268 -15.58 -30.40 -4.13
CA PRO A 268 -15.37 -29.36 -3.14
C PRO A 268 -13.88 -29.01 -3.04
N VAL A 269 -13.57 -27.72 -3.20
CA VAL A 269 -12.20 -27.21 -3.17
C VAL A 269 -11.87 -26.64 -1.78
N GLY A 270 -12.90 -26.34 -0.99
CA GLY A 270 -12.85 -25.87 0.39
C GLY A 270 -14.22 -25.33 0.80
N TYR A 271 -14.27 -24.65 1.93
CA TYR A 271 -15.45 -23.94 2.41
C TYR A 271 -15.19 -22.44 2.53
N ALA A 272 -16.26 -21.65 2.46
CA ALA A 272 -16.25 -20.22 2.73
C ALA A 272 -17.40 -19.87 3.67
N GLY A 273 -17.26 -18.77 4.38
CA GLY A 273 -18.34 -18.21 5.17
C GLY A 273 -18.01 -16.83 5.69
N THR A 274 -19.03 -16.20 6.26
CA THR A 274 -18.92 -14.90 6.89
C THR A 274 -19.43 -14.98 8.31
N ALA A 275 -18.70 -14.36 9.23
CA ALA A 275 -19.04 -14.27 10.64
C ALA A 275 -19.11 -12.80 11.04
N GLU A 276 -20.26 -12.35 11.53
CA GLU A 276 -20.45 -10.97 11.99
C GLU A 276 -20.49 -10.89 13.52
N TRP A 277 -19.97 -9.80 14.07
CA TRP A 277 -20.02 -9.53 15.49
C TRP A 277 -20.28 -8.05 15.79
N LYS A 278 -21.05 -7.81 16.85
CA LYS A 278 -21.29 -6.49 17.44
C LYS A 278 -20.79 -6.48 18.89
N PRO A 279 -19.64 -5.86 19.17
CA PRO A 279 -19.10 -5.80 20.52
C PRO A 279 -20.02 -5.04 21.48
N GLN A 280 -20.14 -5.53 22.70
CA GLN A 280 -20.90 -4.92 23.80
C GLN A 280 -19.98 -4.02 24.63
N LEU A 281 -19.81 -2.78 24.16
CA LEU A 281 -18.89 -1.79 24.75
C LEU A 281 -19.44 -1.06 25.99
N VAL A 282 -20.75 -1.07 26.21
CA VAL A 282 -21.42 -0.35 27.31
C VAL A 282 -21.88 -1.36 28.35
N GLN A 283 -20.97 -1.84 29.20
CA GLN A 283 -21.33 -2.76 30.30
C GLN A 283 -21.73 -1.99 31.57
N ASP A 284 -20.95 -0.97 31.97
CA ASP A 284 -21.16 -0.28 33.26
C ASP A 284 -21.38 1.25 33.17
N SER A 285 -20.86 1.91 32.12
CA SER A 285 -21.05 3.36 31.88
C SER A 285 -20.72 3.70 30.42
N ALA A 286 -21.50 4.62 29.83
CA ALA A 286 -21.25 5.12 28.47
C ALA A 286 -19.89 5.82 28.34
N ASP A 287 -19.35 6.38 29.42
CA ASP A 287 -18.08 7.10 29.40
C ASP A 287 -16.86 6.18 29.17
N ASN A 288 -16.95 4.90 29.56
CA ASN A 288 -15.87 3.91 29.41
C ASN A 288 -15.83 3.27 28.02
N ALA A 289 -16.84 3.53 27.19
CA ALA A 289 -16.95 3.00 25.83
C ALA A 289 -16.20 3.85 24.79
N TYR A 290 -15.70 5.03 25.19
CA TYR A 290 -14.87 5.88 24.34
C TYR A 290 -13.39 5.55 24.54
N GLY A 291 -12.68 5.32 23.44
CA GLY A 291 -11.28 4.93 23.49
C GLY A 291 -10.77 4.33 22.19
N PHE A 292 -9.55 3.81 22.26
CA PHE A 292 -8.92 3.06 21.19
C PHE A 292 -8.96 1.57 21.53
N TYR A 293 -9.37 0.75 20.57
CA TYR A 293 -9.54 -0.68 20.75
C TYR A 293 -8.91 -1.45 19.60
N ARG A 294 -8.48 -2.67 19.90
CA ARG A 294 -8.01 -3.66 18.93
C ARG A 294 -9.05 -4.77 18.87
N VAL A 295 -9.49 -5.11 17.67
CA VAL A 295 -10.37 -6.26 17.45
C VAL A 295 -9.52 -7.39 16.89
N ARG A 296 -9.40 -8.46 17.67
CA ARG A 296 -8.74 -9.71 17.25
C ARG A 296 -9.80 -10.72 16.86
N VAL A 297 -9.56 -11.43 15.76
CA VAL A 297 -10.37 -12.56 15.35
C VAL A 297 -9.47 -13.77 15.14
N THR A 298 -9.82 -14.87 15.79
CA THR A 298 -9.08 -16.14 15.74
C THR A 298 -9.99 -17.23 15.23
N MET A 299 -9.53 -17.96 14.22
CA MET A 299 -10.17 -19.19 13.73
C MET A 299 -9.52 -20.40 14.39
N ARG A 300 -10.34 -21.26 15.00
CA ARG A 300 -9.90 -22.49 15.67
C ARG A 300 -10.53 -23.71 15.03
N SER A 301 -9.71 -24.70 14.71
CA SER A 301 -10.14 -26.05 14.38
C SER A 301 -10.00 -26.97 15.58
N GLN A 302 -10.44 -28.22 15.40
CA GLN A 302 -10.17 -29.30 16.34
C GLN A 302 -8.66 -29.55 16.57
N GLN A 303 -7.80 -29.11 15.64
CA GLN A 303 -6.34 -29.31 15.71
C GLN A 303 -5.59 -28.11 16.32
N GLY A 304 -6.26 -26.98 16.58
CA GLY A 304 -5.64 -25.81 17.19
C GLY A 304 -6.10 -24.48 16.59
N ILE A 305 -5.34 -23.42 16.85
CA ILE A 305 -5.53 -22.13 16.19
C ILE A 305 -5.02 -22.25 14.75
N MET A 306 -5.88 -21.95 13.77
CA MET A 306 -5.52 -21.97 12.36
C MET A 306 -5.06 -20.60 11.88
N HIS A 307 -5.83 -19.54 12.17
CA HIS A 307 -5.53 -18.18 11.71
C HIS A 307 -5.91 -17.13 12.75
N GLU A 308 -5.17 -16.01 12.74
CA GLU A 308 -5.46 -14.81 13.52
C GLU A 308 -5.38 -13.56 12.62
N ARG A 309 -6.33 -12.64 12.80
CA ARG A 309 -6.35 -11.32 12.17
C ARG A 309 -6.72 -10.26 13.19
N GLU A 310 -6.26 -9.05 12.95
CA GLU A 310 -6.52 -7.92 13.82
C GLU A 310 -6.83 -6.65 13.03
N THR A 311 -7.68 -5.79 13.58
CA THR A 311 -7.90 -4.43 13.12
C THR A 311 -8.05 -3.50 14.32
N THR A 312 -7.97 -2.20 14.09
CA THR A 312 -8.09 -1.18 15.14
C THR A 312 -9.34 -0.35 14.91
N ILE A 313 -10.04 -0.01 15.99
CA ILE A 313 -11.18 0.92 15.97
C ILE A 313 -10.98 2.01 17.01
N ALA A 314 -11.47 3.21 16.71
CA ALA A 314 -11.53 4.31 17.65
C ALA A 314 -12.98 4.73 17.87
N ILE A 315 -13.38 4.85 19.13
CA ILE A 315 -14.70 5.34 19.51
C ILE A 315 -14.49 6.67 20.20
N ILE A 316 -14.91 7.73 19.53
CA ILE A 316 -14.64 9.11 19.92
C ILE A 316 -15.91 9.77 20.43
N ARG A 317 -15.75 10.69 21.38
CA ARG A 317 -16.87 11.48 21.87
C ARG A 317 -17.37 12.40 20.74
N PRO A 318 -18.68 12.48 20.50
CA PRO A 318 -19.23 13.48 19.60
C PRO A 318 -18.76 14.87 20.00
N LEU A 319 -18.24 15.62 19.04
CA LEU A 319 -17.79 16.99 19.27
C LEU A 319 -19.00 17.92 19.37
N SER A 320 -18.90 18.91 20.24
CA SER A 320 -19.87 20.00 20.26
C SER A 320 -19.71 20.84 18.99
N GLU A 321 -20.82 21.21 18.36
CA GLU A 321 -20.79 22.09 17.18
C GLU A 321 -20.19 23.46 17.54
N GLY A 322 -19.46 24.08 16.59
CA GLY A 322 -18.96 25.44 16.73
C GLY A 322 -17.67 25.61 17.56
N VAL A 323 -16.97 24.53 17.92
CA VAL A 323 -15.62 24.64 18.51
C VAL A 323 -14.66 25.12 17.44
N ARG A 324 -14.32 26.42 17.47
CA ARG A 324 -13.22 26.97 16.67
C ARG A 324 -11.90 26.78 17.43
N GLY A 325 -10.90 26.24 16.73
CA GLY A 325 -9.59 25.93 17.28
C GLY A 325 -8.46 26.16 16.27
N GLY A 326 -7.23 26.08 16.76
CA GLY A 326 -6.02 26.24 15.95
C GLY A 326 -5.47 24.92 15.38
N PHE A 327 -6.11 23.79 15.67
CA PHE A 327 -5.62 22.48 15.25
C PHE A 327 -6.08 22.14 13.83
N GLY A 328 -5.21 21.48 13.08
CA GLY A 328 -5.47 21.10 11.70
C GLY A 328 -4.64 19.92 11.24
N TRP A 329 -5.03 19.35 10.12
CA TRP A 329 -4.30 18.26 9.45
C TRP A 329 -3.77 18.70 8.10
N SER A 330 -2.69 18.05 7.67
CA SER A 330 -2.15 18.17 6.32
C SER A 330 -2.28 16.83 5.62
N LEU A 331 -2.95 16.82 4.46
CA LEU A 331 -3.17 15.62 3.64
C LEU A 331 -2.41 15.77 2.32
N PRO A 332 -1.08 15.55 2.29
CA PRO A 332 -0.26 15.78 1.08
C PRO A 332 -0.65 14.89 -0.10
N ARG A 333 -1.27 13.73 0.17
CA ARG A 333 -1.80 12.82 -0.87
C ARG A 333 -3.29 13.05 -1.20
N GLY A 334 -3.89 14.09 -0.62
CA GLY A 334 -5.30 14.42 -0.83
C GLY A 334 -6.24 13.34 -0.28
N ASP A 335 -7.04 12.76 -1.18
CA ASP A 335 -8.06 11.74 -0.92
C ASP A 335 -7.55 10.29 -1.16
N ASP A 336 -6.25 10.06 -0.95
CA ASP A 336 -5.65 8.73 -0.91
C ASP A 336 -5.10 8.43 0.51
N PRO A 337 -5.54 7.35 1.18
CA PRO A 337 -6.39 6.26 0.68
C PRO A 337 -7.91 6.49 0.84
N LEU A 338 -8.32 7.57 1.50
CA LEU A 338 -9.73 7.82 1.83
C LEU A 338 -10.38 8.76 0.82
N SER A 339 -11.50 8.32 0.24
CA SER A 339 -12.31 9.14 -0.65
C SER A 339 -12.73 10.48 -0.01
N LEU A 340 -13.02 11.49 -0.83
CA LEU A 340 -13.53 12.79 -0.35
C LEU A 340 -14.83 12.65 0.47
N GLU A 341 -15.64 11.63 0.20
CA GLU A 341 -16.86 11.34 0.96
C GLU A 341 -16.53 10.78 2.35
N ALA A 342 -15.59 9.84 2.43
CA ALA A 342 -15.09 9.33 3.70
C ALA A 342 -14.44 10.43 4.53
N LEU A 343 -13.60 11.27 3.92
CA LEU A 343 -12.98 12.42 4.58
C LEU A 343 -14.03 13.44 5.07
N SER A 344 -15.07 13.71 4.28
CA SER A 344 -16.18 14.60 4.70
C SER A 344 -16.89 14.08 5.94
N SER A 345 -16.89 12.76 6.16
CA SER A 345 -17.51 12.12 7.32
C SER A 345 -16.57 12.05 8.51
N LEU A 346 -15.28 11.79 8.28
CA LEU A 346 -14.24 11.65 9.32
C LEU A 346 -13.83 13.00 9.93
N LEU A 347 -13.46 13.97 9.09
CA LEU A 347 -12.79 15.20 9.55
C LEU A 347 -13.60 16.01 10.58
N PRO A 348 -14.94 16.13 10.46
CA PRO A 348 -15.75 16.80 11.48
C PRO A 348 -15.76 16.13 12.85
N THR A 349 -15.28 14.89 12.95
CA THR A 349 -15.34 14.10 14.19
C THR A 349 -14.03 14.12 14.98
N VAL A 350 -12.92 14.55 14.38
CA VAL A 350 -11.57 14.44 14.97
C VAL A 350 -11.05 15.73 15.64
N GLY A 351 -11.85 16.80 15.66
CA GLY A 351 -11.55 18.00 16.46
C GLY A 351 -10.57 18.96 15.81
N ILE A 352 -10.51 18.94 14.47
CA ILE A 352 -9.71 19.88 13.69
C ILE A 352 -10.58 20.99 13.13
N ASN A 353 -9.96 22.11 12.80
CA ASN A 353 -10.60 23.29 12.19
C ASN A 353 -9.88 23.77 10.93
N TRP A 354 -8.73 23.20 10.61
CA TRP A 354 -7.95 23.54 9.43
C TRP A 354 -7.56 22.28 8.68
N LEU A 355 -7.66 22.31 7.36
CA LEU A 355 -7.22 21.24 6.50
C LEU A 355 -6.32 21.81 5.40
N LYS A 356 -5.10 21.29 5.26
CA LYS A 356 -4.29 21.49 4.05
C LYS A 356 -4.55 20.38 3.07
N PHE A 357 -4.86 20.76 1.84
CA PHE A 357 -5.24 19.81 0.80
C PHE A 357 -4.64 20.22 -0.55
N PRO A 358 -4.04 19.31 -1.33
CA PRO A 358 -3.50 19.60 -2.65
C PRO A 358 -4.63 19.91 -3.63
N VAL A 359 -4.54 21.05 -4.32
CA VAL A 359 -5.60 21.53 -5.22
C VAL A 359 -5.11 21.81 -6.64
N TRP A 360 -3.84 21.53 -6.94
CA TRP A 360 -3.30 21.71 -8.29
C TRP A 360 -3.69 20.53 -9.20
N TYR A 361 -4.68 20.74 -10.08
CA TYR A 361 -5.18 19.74 -11.02
C TYR A 361 -5.05 20.22 -12.48
N ASP A 362 -5.16 19.29 -13.43
CA ASP A 362 -5.08 19.55 -14.87
C ASP A 362 -6.41 20.09 -15.42
N ASP A 363 -6.38 20.92 -16.46
CA ASP A 363 -7.58 21.55 -17.03
C ASP A 363 -8.57 20.52 -17.63
N VAL A 364 -8.06 19.38 -18.10
CA VAL A 364 -8.86 18.25 -18.58
C VAL A 364 -9.65 17.59 -17.44
N GLN A 365 -9.24 17.79 -16.18
CA GLN A 365 -9.87 17.22 -14.98
C GLN A 365 -10.95 18.14 -14.38
N SER A 366 -11.80 18.76 -15.20
CA SER A 366 -12.86 19.66 -14.73
C SER A 366 -13.76 19.08 -13.62
N ARG A 367 -14.00 17.75 -13.66
CA ARG A 367 -14.72 17.00 -12.63
C ARG A 367 -14.01 17.05 -11.27
N ARG A 368 -12.68 16.93 -11.23
CA ARG A 368 -11.88 16.99 -10.01
C ARG A 368 -12.03 18.33 -9.29
N GLY A 369 -12.00 19.43 -10.05
CA GLY A 369 -12.27 20.75 -9.49
C GLY A 369 -13.67 20.87 -8.88
N GLU A 370 -14.68 20.15 -9.40
CA GLU A 370 -16.02 20.13 -8.80
C GLU A 370 -16.05 19.42 -7.46
N GLU A 371 -15.40 18.27 -7.43
CA GLU A 371 -15.34 17.40 -6.26
C GLU A 371 -14.64 18.14 -5.12
N ILE A 372 -13.51 18.82 -5.40
CA ILE A 372 -12.80 19.65 -4.42
C ILE A 372 -13.65 20.85 -3.97
N MET A 373 -14.33 21.53 -4.89
CA MET A 373 -15.19 22.67 -4.53
C MET A 373 -16.32 22.24 -3.58
N ARG A 374 -17.03 21.14 -3.91
CA ARG A 374 -18.09 20.59 -3.06
C ARG A 374 -17.54 20.09 -1.72
N PHE A 375 -16.35 19.50 -1.72
CA PHE A 375 -15.66 19.08 -0.50
C PHE A 375 -15.35 20.28 0.41
N ALA A 376 -14.76 21.34 -0.15
CA ALA A 376 -14.50 22.59 0.57
C ALA A 376 -15.79 23.18 1.18
N GLU A 377 -16.89 23.21 0.40
CA GLU A 377 -18.19 23.67 0.90
C GLU A 377 -18.71 22.85 2.09
N ARG A 378 -18.61 21.52 2.02
CA ARG A 378 -19.01 20.63 3.12
C ARG A 378 -18.18 20.86 4.38
N LEU A 379 -16.87 21.08 4.23
CA LEU A 379 -15.98 21.37 5.35
C LEU A 379 -16.28 22.73 5.98
N THR A 380 -16.50 23.77 5.17
CA THR A 380 -16.87 25.09 5.68
C THR A 380 -18.18 25.05 6.49
N LEU A 381 -19.17 24.25 6.06
CA LEU A 381 -20.41 24.04 6.82
C LEU A 381 -20.19 23.33 8.17
N LYS A 382 -19.01 22.75 8.39
CA LYS A 382 -18.58 22.10 9.63
C LYS A 382 -17.49 22.89 10.36
N ASP A 383 -17.34 24.18 10.06
CA ASP A 383 -16.32 25.07 10.65
C ASP A 383 -14.88 24.55 10.48
N ILE A 384 -14.61 23.88 9.35
CA ILE A 384 -13.27 23.47 8.91
C ILE A 384 -12.88 24.32 7.70
N GLU A 385 -11.81 25.11 7.86
CA GLU A 385 -11.25 25.96 6.81
C GLU A 385 -10.23 25.17 5.97
N LEU A 386 -10.35 25.27 4.65
CA LEU A 386 -9.45 24.61 3.71
C LEU A 386 -8.33 25.57 3.29
N ILE A 387 -7.09 25.07 3.33
CA ILE A 387 -5.90 25.69 2.76
C ILE A 387 -5.54 24.93 1.49
N GLY A 388 -5.68 25.59 0.34
CA GLY A 388 -5.29 25.03 -0.95
C GLY A 388 -3.77 25.01 -1.12
N VAL A 389 -3.18 23.83 -1.22
CA VAL A 389 -1.74 23.65 -1.42
C VAL A 389 -1.42 23.55 -2.91
N LEU A 390 -0.49 24.37 -3.37
CA LEU A 390 0.03 24.41 -4.75
C LEU A 390 1.47 23.87 -4.77
N ASP A 391 1.63 22.55 -4.82
CA ASP A 391 2.94 21.87 -4.71
C ASP A 391 3.26 20.94 -5.89
N ASN A 392 2.31 20.10 -6.32
CA ASN A 392 2.54 19.08 -7.35
C ASN A 392 1.81 19.45 -8.65
N PRO A 393 2.47 20.13 -9.60
CA PRO A 393 1.83 20.54 -10.84
C PRO A 393 1.50 19.35 -11.75
N PRO A 394 0.49 19.50 -12.63
CA PRO A 394 0.11 18.49 -13.63
C PRO A 394 1.27 18.04 -14.52
N GLU A 395 1.26 16.77 -14.94
CA GLU A 395 2.31 16.14 -15.76
C GLU A 395 2.69 16.96 -17.00
N ARG A 396 1.70 17.53 -17.68
CA ARG A 396 1.90 18.37 -18.88
C ARG A 396 2.75 19.60 -18.58
N MET A 397 2.58 20.20 -17.41
CA MET A 397 3.47 21.29 -16.98
C MET A 397 4.86 20.76 -16.68
N ARG A 398 4.98 19.64 -15.96
CA ARG A 398 6.28 19.11 -15.53
C ARG A 398 7.24 18.91 -16.70
N ALA A 399 6.73 18.45 -17.84
CA ALA A 399 7.51 18.32 -19.07
C ALA A 399 8.19 19.63 -19.55
N GLY A 400 7.60 20.80 -19.25
CA GLY A 400 8.16 22.10 -19.62
C GLY A 400 9.35 22.56 -18.76
N PHE A 401 9.59 21.92 -17.61
CA PHE A 401 10.67 22.26 -16.68
C PHE A 401 11.87 21.30 -16.75
N GLY A 402 11.83 20.30 -17.64
CA GLY A 402 12.87 19.29 -17.84
C GLY A 402 12.75 18.09 -16.89
N ASP A 403 13.71 17.18 -16.96
CA ASP A 403 13.73 15.90 -16.23
C ASP A 403 14.16 16.07 -14.76
N GLN A 404 13.48 16.96 -14.03
CA GLN A 404 13.70 17.17 -12.60
C GLN A 404 12.77 16.27 -11.79
N THR A 405 13.35 15.31 -11.07
CA THR A 405 12.63 14.38 -10.18
C THR A 405 11.89 15.07 -9.03
N HIS A 406 12.29 16.29 -8.64
CA HIS A 406 11.55 17.15 -7.70
C HIS A 406 11.65 18.62 -8.10
N MET A 407 10.51 19.25 -8.35
CA MET A 407 10.42 20.69 -8.57
C MET A 407 9.97 21.38 -7.29
N SER A 408 10.77 22.30 -6.78
CA SER A 408 10.39 23.13 -5.64
C SER A 408 9.48 24.29 -6.05
N ALA A 409 8.66 24.75 -5.13
CA ALA A 409 7.78 25.90 -5.31
C ALA A 409 8.58 27.15 -5.69
N ALA A 410 9.73 27.40 -5.07
CA ALA A 410 10.58 28.52 -5.48
C ALA A 410 11.03 28.39 -6.93
N ASN A 411 11.42 27.20 -7.41
CA ASN A 411 11.81 27.00 -8.81
C ASN A 411 10.65 27.26 -9.78
N ILE A 412 9.46 26.73 -9.47
CA ILE A 412 8.27 26.87 -10.31
C ILE A 412 7.80 28.32 -10.35
N PHE A 413 7.56 28.95 -9.19
CA PHE A 413 6.99 30.30 -9.15
C PHE A 413 8.01 31.38 -9.51
N SER A 414 9.31 31.05 -9.52
CA SER A 414 10.38 31.93 -9.99
C SER A 414 10.67 31.86 -11.48
N SER A 415 10.21 30.82 -12.17
CA SER A 415 10.33 30.75 -13.62
C SER A 415 9.43 31.78 -14.32
N ASP A 416 9.53 31.83 -15.65
CA ASP A 416 8.57 32.59 -16.44
C ASP A 416 7.14 32.14 -16.12
N SER A 417 6.27 33.11 -15.79
CA SER A 417 4.86 32.85 -15.50
C SER A 417 4.09 32.28 -16.67
N THR A 418 4.56 32.43 -17.91
CA THR A 418 3.93 31.77 -19.06
C THR A 418 3.94 30.24 -18.93
N LEU A 419 4.87 29.67 -18.15
CA LEU A 419 4.99 28.24 -17.91
C LEU A 419 3.98 27.72 -16.89
N TRP A 420 3.73 28.46 -15.80
CA TRP A 420 2.91 27.96 -14.70
C TRP A 420 1.50 28.55 -14.62
N LEU A 421 1.33 29.81 -15.01
CA LEU A 421 0.09 30.54 -14.82
C LEU A 421 -1.10 29.93 -15.58
N PRO A 422 -0.98 29.49 -16.85
CA PRO A 422 -2.10 28.87 -17.57
C PRO A 422 -2.67 27.63 -16.88
N SER A 423 -1.83 26.86 -16.17
CA SER A 423 -2.29 25.68 -15.44
C SER A 423 -3.08 26.00 -14.17
N LEU A 424 -2.86 27.18 -13.58
CA LEU A 424 -3.54 27.60 -12.35
C LEU A 424 -4.85 28.31 -12.65
N ASP A 425 -5.08 28.76 -13.89
CA ASP A 425 -6.32 29.45 -14.27
C ASP A 425 -7.59 28.64 -13.99
N PRO A 426 -7.66 27.34 -14.33
CA PRO A 426 -8.81 26.51 -13.99
C PRO A 426 -8.99 26.35 -12.47
N VAL A 427 -7.88 26.26 -11.73
CA VAL A 427 -7.86 26.08 -10.27
C VAL A 427 -8.38 27.35 -9.60
N MET A 428 -7.78 28.49 -9.90
CA MET A 428 -8.12 29.78 -9.30
C MET A 428 -9.52 30.24 -9.67
N THR A 429 -9.93 30.11 -10.94
CA THR A 429 -11.28 30.50 -11.39
C THR A 429 -12.37 29.74 -10.64
N ARG A 430 -12.11 28.46 -10.31
CA ARG A 430 -13.12 27.57 -9.73
C ARG A 430 -13.11 27.57 -8.20
N LEU A 431 -11.92 27.55 -7.60
CA LEU A 431 -11.78 27.32 -6.16
C LEU A 431 -11.63 28.61 -5.34
N SER A 432 -11.20 29.74 -5.92
CA SER A 432 -10.97 30.99 -5.17
C SER A 432 -12.20 31.56 -4.48
N MET A 433 -13.41 31.20 -4.93
CA MET A 433 -14.65 31.60 -4.25
C MET A 433 -14.91 30.84 -2.94
N LYS A 434 -14.30 29.66 -2.77
CA LYS A 434 -14.51 28.77 -1.62
C LYS A 434 -13.27 28.62 -0.75
N ILE A 435 -12.09 28.73 -1.35
CA ILE A 435 -10.80 28.62 -0.68
C ILE A 435 -10.17 30.01 -0.63
N ARG A 436 -9.98 30.52 0.58
CA ARG A 436 -9.35 31.84 0.83
C ARG A 436 -7.87 31.72 1.16
N TRP A 437 -7.46 30.60 1.73
CA TRP A 437 -6.10 30.36 2.19
C TRP A 437 -5.35 29.46 1.22
N TRP A 438 -4.15 29.86 0.85
CA TRP A 438 -3.35 29.23 -0.20
C TRP A 438 -1.91 29.10 0.24
N GLN A 439 -1.29 27.94 0.01
CA GLN A 439 0.11 27.70 0.30
C GLN A 439 0.89 27.43 -0.98
N LEU A 440 2.06 28.07 -1.13
CA LEU A 440 2.98 27.80 -2.22
C LEU A 440 3.97 26.71 -1.78
N GLY A 441 3.86 25.51 -2.36
CA GLY A 441 4.68 24.35 -2.00
C GLY A 441 4.14 23.52 -0.83
N ALA A 442 4.68 22.31 -0.72
CA ALA A 442 4.35 21.36 0.35
C ALA A 442 4.94 21.82 1.69
N ASP A 443 4.49 21.25 2.82
CA ASP A 443 4.89 21.69 4.17
C ASP A 443 6.40 21.62 4.45
N HIS A 444 7.13 20.76 3.73
CA HIS A 444 8.59 20.63 3.82
C HIS A 444 9.33 21.39 2.71
N ASP A 445 8.62 22.02 1.78
CA ASP A 445 9.19 22.81 0.68
C ASP A 445 9.64 24.19 1.17
N THR A 446 10.79 24.19 1.83
CA THR A 446 11.41 25.38 2.41
C THR A 446 12.28 26.15 1.40
N SER A 447 12.03 25.98 0.10
CA SER A 447 12.85 26.53 -0.97
C SER A 447 12.82 28.07 -1.07
N PHE A 448 11.81 28.72 -0.49
CA PHE A 448 11.75 30.18 -0.39
C PHE A 448 12.62 30.75 0.76
N VAL A 449 13.13 29.91 1.67
CA VAL A 449 14.03 30.36 2.73
C VAL A 449 15.35 30.85 2.11
N GLY A 450 15.71 32.10 2.37
CA GLY A 450 16.90 32.73 1.79
C GLY A 450 16.74 33.18 0.34
N TYR A 451 15.52 33.17 -0.21
CA TYR A 451 15.27 33.62 -1.57
C TYR A 451 15.56 35.14 -1.71
N PRO A 452 16.39 35.57 -2.69
CA PRO A 452 16.69 36.99 -2.87
C PRO A 452 15.45 37.79 -3.26
N LYS A 453 15.19 38.92 -2.60
CA LYS A 453 14.01 39.76 -2.88
C LYS A 453 12.69 38.99 -2.77
N LEU A 454 12.60 38.12 -1.77
CA LEU A 454 11.40 37.34 -1.47
C LEU A 454 10.13 38.20 -1.42
N PRO A 455 10.10 39.37 -0.74
CA PRO A 455 8.90 40.19 -0.68
C PRO A 455 8.40 40.61 -2.07
N GLU A 456 9.28 41.15 -2.91
CA GLU A 456 8.92 41.56 -4.27
C GLU A 456 8.42 40.39 -5.10
N LYS A 457 9.03 39.21 -4.90
CA LYS A 457 8.66 38.01 -5.64
C LYS A 457 7.28 37.49 -5.24
N ILE A 458 6.99 37.42 -3.94
CA ILE A 458 5.69 36.98 -3.44
C ILE A 458 4.60 37.98 -3.82
N ASP A 459 4.87 39.28 -3.79
CA ASP A 459 3.92 40.29 -4.29
C ASP A 459 3.63 40.14 -5.79
N GLU A 460 4.65 39.82 -6.60
CA GLU A 460 4.48 39.52 -8.03
C GLU A 460 3.54 38.31 -8.23
N ILE A 461 3.79 37.21 -7.52
CA ILE A 461 2.96 35.99 -7.58
C ILE A 461 1.54 36.30 -7.11
N ARG A 462 1.39 37.00 -5.98
CA ARG A 462 0.10 37.43 -5.44
C ARG A 462 -0.71 38.23 -6.45
N ARG A 463 -0.11 39.22 -7.11
CA ARG A 463 -0.80 40.03 -8.13
C ARG A 463 -1.29 39.18 -9.32
N LYS A 464 -0.50 38.18 -9.73
CA LYS A 464 -0.90 37.24 -10.80
C LYS A 464 -2.06 36.35 -10.36
N LEU A 465 -2.08 35.89 -9.11
CA LEU A 465 -3.17 35.09 -8.55
C LEU A 465 -4.41 35.93 -8.21
N TYR A 466 -4.27 37.21 -7.88
CA TYR A 466 -5.38 38.09 -7.50
C TYR A 466 -6.26 38.52 -8.68
N ARG A 467 -5.83 38.31 -9.93
CA ARG A 467 -6.60 38.69 -11.14
C ARG A 467 -8.01 38.10 -11.23
N PHE A 468 -8.32 37.11 -10.39
CA PHE A 468 -9.63 36.48 -10.27
C PHE A 468 -10.59 37.19 -9.31
N GLY A 469 -10.19 38.31 -8.69
CA GLY A 469 -11.08 39.24 -7.98
C GLY A 469 -11.52 38.79 -6.59
N GLN A 470 -10.83 37.81 -5.99
CA GLN A 470 -11.08 37.31 -4.63
C GLN A 470 -9.83 37.52 -3.76
N GLU A 471 -10.05 37.64 -2.44
CA GLU A 471 -8.97 37.74 -1.47
C GLU A 471 -8.21 36.41 -1.38
N VAL A 472 -6.91 36.44 -1.68
CA VAL A 472 -6.01 35.28 -1.63
C VAL A 472 -5.03 35.49 -0.48
N HIS A 473 -5.22 34.76 0.62
CA HIS A 473 -4.27 34.72 1.72
C HIS A 473 -3.18 33.69 1.41
N LEU A 474 -2.03 34.17 0.95
CA LEU A 474 -0.87 33.34 0.63
C LEU A 474 -0.03 33.04 1.88
N GLY A 475 0.43 31.81 1.99
CA GLY A 475 1.43 31.41 2.97
C GLY A 475 2.57 30.60 2.37
N LEU A 476 3.66 30.56 3.12
CA LEU A 476 4.91 29.96 2.71
C LEU A 476 5.36 28.92 3.75
N PRO A 477 5.85 27.75 3.31
CA PRO A 477 6.61 26.87 4.17
C PRO A 477 7.93 27.52 4.58
N TRP A 478 8.30 27.39 5.85
CA TRP A 478 9.45 28.00 6.47
C TRP A 478 10.18 27.02 7.38
N ARG A 479 11.49 27.22 7.57
CA ARG A 479 12.28 26.41 8.51
C ARG A 479 12.23 27.03 9.88
N TRP A 480 11.98 26.21 10.89
CA TRP A 480 12.07 26.61 12.31
C TRP A 480 13.40 27.26 12.68
N LEU A 481 14.50 26.78 12.10
CA LEU A 481 15.86 27.26 12.40
C LEU A 481 16.28 28.48 11.57
N ALA A 482 15.47 28.91 10.61
CA ALA A 482 15.79 30.05 9.77
C ALA A 482 15.26 31.33 10.42
N GLU A 483 16.08 32.38 10.44
CA GLU A 483 15.63 33.71 10.86
C GLU A 483 14.44 34.14 10.00
N THR A 484 13.34 34.45 10.68
CA THR A 484 12.20 35.10 10.06
C THR A 484 12.49 36.59 10.12
N HIS A 485 12.91 37.20 9.03
CA HIS A 485 13.00 38.65 8.96
C HIS A 485 11.57 39.21 9.04
N PRO A 486 11.14 39.83 10.15
CA PRO A 486 9.82 40.38 10.24
C PRO A 486 9.85 41.70 9.47
N GLU A 487 9.44 41.67 8.20
CA GLU A 487 8.97 42.91 7.60
C GLU A 487 7.74 43.38 8.40
N GLU A 488 7.59 44.69 8.62
CA GLU A 488 6.42 45.21 9.34
C GLU A 488 5.10 44.86 8.63
N ASN A 489 5.15 44.57 7.33
CA ASN A 489 3.98 44.23 6.53
C ASN A 489 4.35 43.28 5.37
N PRO A 490 4.62 41.99 5.64
CA PRO A 490 5.05 41.06 4.61
C PRO A 490 3.93 40.80 3.58
N PRO A 491 4.27 40.46 2.33
CA PRO A 491 3.28 40.20 1.29
C PRO A 491 2.52 38.87 1.47
N TRP A 492 3.05 37.94 2.27
CA TRP A 492 2.36 36.71 2.72
C TRP A 492 1.60 36.93 4.03
N GLN A 493 0.55 36.14 4.26
CA GLN A 493 -0.37 36.24 5.40
C GLN A 493 -0.07 35.22 6.50
N PHE A 494 0.61 34.11 6.17
CA PHE A 494 1.01 33.12 7.17
C PHE A 494 2.31 32.40 6.77
N LEU A 495 2.96 31.80 7.77
CA LEU A 495 4.11 30.92 7.59
C LEU A 495 3.80 29.56 8.19
N THR A 496 4.17 28.50 7.49
CA THR A 496 4.10 27.11 7.97
C THR A 496 5.49 26.67 8.38
N TYR A 497 5.74 26.50 9.68
CA TYR A 497 7.05 26.09 10.15
C TYR A 497 7.20 24.57 10.15
N SER A 498 8.27 24.07 9.54
CA SER A 498 8.67 22.67 9.60
C SER A 498 10.15 22.52 9.96
N ALA A 499 10.50 21.34 10.47
CA ALA A 499 11.86 20.95 10.81
C ALA A 499 12.09 19.49 10.42
N THR A 500 13.29 19.20 9.93
CA THR A 500 13.74 17.84 9.62
C THR A 500 15.12 17.64 10.25
N PRO A 501 15.26 16.80 11.29
CA PRO A 501 14.19 16.05 11.98
C PRO A 501 13.20 16.98 12.70
N SER A 502 12.02 16.45 13.04
CA SER A 502 11.01 17.20 13.80
C SER A 502 11.54 17.60 15.18
N LEU A 503 11.20 18.81 15.62
CA LEU A 503 11.56 19.29 16.96
C LEU A 503 10.83 18.48 18.04
N THR A 504 11.53 18.22 19.14
CA THR A 504 10.95 17.66 20.36
C THR A 504 10.05 18.69 21.06
N ALA A 505 9.21 18.23 21.98
CA ALA A 505 8.36 19.11 22.78
C ALA A 505 9.16 20.15 23.60
N ASP A 506 10.32 19.74 24.12
CA ASP A 506 11.21 20.62 24.89
C ASP A 506 11.83 21.69 23.99
N GLU A 507 12.29 21.31 22.80
CA GLU A 507 12.84 22.25 21.81
C GLU A 507 11.78 23.25 21.34
N LEU A 508 10.57 22.80 20.99
CA LEU A 508 9.46 23.68 20.63
C LEU A 508 9.11 24.67 21.74
N SER A 509 9.13 24.22 22.99
CA SER A 509 8.82 25.07 24.15
C SER A 509 9.83 26.20 24.32
N VAL A 510 11.13 25.93 24.11
CA VAL A 510 12.18 26.95 24.15
C VAL A 510 11.97 27.98 23.04
N TYR A 511 11.64 27.50 21.85
CA TYR A 511 11.44 28.34 20.67
C TYR A 511 10.19 29.22 20.72
N LEU A 512 9.11 28.76 21.36
CA LEU A 512 7.87 29.53 21.53
C LEU A 512 7.94 30.55 22.70
N ALA A 513 8.91 30.38 23.61
CA ALA A 513 9.08 31.24 24.77
C ALA A 513 10.05 32.42 24.53
N GLY A 514 10.85 32.36 23.46
CA GLY A 514 11.65 33.47 22.94
C GLY A 514 10.87 34.27 21.89
#